data_AF-A0A370SVP0-F1
#
_entry.id   AF-A0A370SVP0-F1
#
_cell.length_a   1.000
_cell.length_b   1.000
_cell.length_c   1.000
_cell.angle_alpha   90.00
_cell.angle_beta   90.00
_cell.angle_gamma   90.00
#
_symmetry.space_group_name_H-M   'P 1'
#
loop_
_entity.id
_entity.type
_entity.pdbx_description
1 polymer ?
#
loop_
_entity_poly.entity_id
_entity_poly.type
_entity_poly.pdbx_seq_one_letter_code
_entity_poly.pdbx_strand_id
1 'polypeptide(L)'
;MNTNDPDLDKQSDLPAEVDCENALSVSANPLQHGTWTMSLHREGVWAEVEIFAGFSEAKESFSCYTTRYRALDNGGRHGQLKLIISSAFEETEVVHIDSAIQDGKWHDLVYLNAVRTDFTFADLRFVFVYNRGIWWTWLTLDGDFRIHYEPSPPVVYPNPNFASSPILVSCSGVPGALVEIFRGEEKIGFEYVNADGSCTVPITVTSNVSTLSFKARQEYRHRYSKITEVFTTRRSKITFPENNSVLLVKDIVFTGTAAPDTQIKVVSDSNHYDDWGGGGYRPPDGSLANADDQSPSEWACGGKGADKIWSVASFLLNCRQLLCLG
;
A
#
# COMPACT_ATOMS: atom_id res chain seq x y z
N MET A 1 7.65 -74.80 12.77
CA MET A 1 7.64 -73.49 13.45
C MET A 1 7.14 -72.49 12.44
N ASN A 2 5.89 -72.07 12.63
CA ASN A 2 5.16 -71.20 11.71
C ASN A 2 4.80 -69.96 12.54
N THR A 3 5.53 -68.87 12.38
CA THR A 3 5.26 -67.60 13.06
C THR A 3 4.68 -66.66 12.02
N ASN A 4 3.36 -66.75 11.85
CA ASN A 4 2.57 -65.66 11.30
C ASN A 4 2.59 -64.56 12.37
N ASP A 5 3.33 -63.49 12.12
CA ASP A 5 3.29 -62.27 12.89
C ASP A 5 2.33 -61.29 12.17
N PRO A 6 1.10 -61.09 12.68
CA PRO A 6 0.10 -60.24 12.04
C PRO A 6 0.29 -58.74 12.34
N ASP A 7 1.36 -58.31 12.99
CA ASP A 7 1.54 -56.91 13.43
C ASP A 7 2.48 -56.05 12.54
N LEU A 8 2.89 -56.55 11.37
CA LEU A 8 3.75 -55.79 10.42
C LEU A 8 2.99 -54.75 9.56
N ASP A 9 1.66 -54.65 9.65
CA ASP A 9 0.84 -53.71 8.85
C ASP A 9 0.46 -52.40 9.58
N LYS A 10 1.02 -52.13 10.77
CA LYS A 10 0.77 -50.87 11.52
C LYS A 10 1.92 -49.87 11.44
N GLN A 11 2.81 -50.00 10.47
CA GLN A 11 3.98 -49.15 10.36
C GLN A 11 3.70 -47.90 9.52
N SER A 12 3.56 -46.78 10.25
CA SER A 12 3.68 -45.38 9.83
C SER A 12 2.40 -44.61 9.48
N ASP A 13 1.68 -44.17 10.51
CA ASP A 13 0.86 -42.94 10.45
C ASP A 13 1.73 -41.70 10.70
N LEU A 14 2.91 -41.63 10.07
CA LEU A 14 3.68 -40.38 10.10
C LEU A 14 3.11 -39.44 9.03
N PRO A 15 2.79 -38.18 9.39
CA PRO A 15 2.27 -37.22 8.43
C PRO A 15 3.30 -36.97 7.32
N ALA A 16 2.82 -36.68 6.11
CA ALA A 16 3.69 -36.27 5.01
C ALA A 16 4.47 -35.01 5.42
N GLU A 17 5.71 -34.89 4.94
CA GLU A 17 6.47 -33.65 5.07
C GLU A 17 5.87 -32.63 4.10
N VAL A 18 5.57 -31.44 4.62
CA VAL A 18 4.93 -30.35 3.87
C VAL A 18 5.97 -29.25 3.67
N ASP A 19 6.40 -29.07 2.43
CA ASP A 19 7.26 -27.96 2.02
C ASP A 19 6.43 -26.92 1.26
N CYS A 20 6.67 -25.64 1.57
CA CYS A 20 5.97 -24.53 0.94
C CYS A 20 7.00 -23.53 0.42
N GLU A 21 7.16 -23.45 -0.90
CA GLU A 21 7.89 -22.37 -1.55
C GLU A 21 6.92 -21.27 -1.99
N ASN A 22 7.08 -20.07 -1.43
CA ASN A 22 6.29 -18.90 -1.81
C ASN A 22 6.85 -18.28 -3.10
N ALA A 23 6.18 -18.50 -4.24
CA ALA A 23 6.37 -17.68 -5.44
C ALA A 23 5.54 -16.39 -5.33
N LEU A 24 6.03 -15.41 -4.57
CA LEU A 24 5.39 -14.09 -4.43
C LEU A 24 5.57 -13.25 -5.72
N SER A 25 4.68 -13.38 -6.69
CA SER A 25 4.50 -12.33 -7.71
C SER A 25 3.54 -11.26 -7.18
N VAL A 26 4.09 -10.22 -6.56
CA VAL A 26 3.31 -9.07 -6.08
C VAL A 26 2.91 -8.23 -7.30
N SER A 27 1.72 -8.49 -7.84
CA SER A 27 1.04 -7.60 -8.79
C SER A 27 0.30 -6.51 -8.01
N ALA A 28 0.40 -5.26 -8.46
CA ALA A 28 -0.05 -4.05 -7.79
C ALA A 28 -1.59 -3.87 -7.78
N ASN A 29 -2.32 -4.82 -7.20
CA ASN A 29 -3.76 -4.70 -6.93
C ASN A 29 -4.04 -4.89 -5.43
N PRO A 30 -5.01 -4.16 -4.83
CA PRO A 30 -5.27 -4.15 -3.38
C PRO A 30 -5.85 -5.46 -2.80
N LEU A 31 -6.00 -6.51 -3.60
CA LEU A 31 -6.41 -7.83 -3.14
C LEU A 31 -5.21 -8.58 -2.57
N GLN A 32 -5.38 -9.18 -1.39
CA GLN A 32 -4.45 -10.10 -0.73
C GLN A 32 -4.32 -11.44 -1.46
N HIS A 33 -4.38 -11.43 -2.79
CA HIS A 33 -4.31 -12.65 -3.55
C HIS A 33 -2.87 -12.94 -3.97
N GLY A 34 -2.47 -14.19 -3.76
CA GLY A 34 -1.15 -14.69 -4.14
C GLY A 34 -1.29 -15.96 -4.96
N THR A 35 -0.17 -16.44 -5.48
CA THR A 35 -0.08 -17.80 -6.02
C THR A 35 0.76 -18.63 -5.05
N TRP A 36 0.27 -19.81 -4.70
CA TRP A 36 0.95 -20.75 -3.82
C TRP A 36 1.05 -22.11 -4.49
N THR A 37 2.16 -22.80 -4.24
CA THR A 37 2.32 -24.23 -4.55
C THR A 37 2.38 -24.98 -3.24
N MET A 38 1.43 -25.89 -3.03
CA MET A 38 1.44 -26.80 -1.87
C MET A 38 2.06 -28.12 -2.32
N SER A 39 3.12 -28.56 -1.63
CA SER A 39 3.84 -29.79 -1.94
C SER A 39 3.76 -30.78 -0.78
N LEU A 40 3.36 -32.03 -1.08
CA LEU A 40 3.30 -33.13 -0.12
C LEU A 40 4.37 -34.15 -0.49
N HIS A 41 5.15 -34.61 0.49
CA HIS A 41 6.20 -35.61 0.29
C HIS A 41 6.10 -36.74 1.32
N ARG A 42 6.14 -38.00 0.86
CA ARG A 42 6.22 -39.17 1.74
C ARG A 42 6.79 -40.37 1.00
N GLU A 43 7.71 -41.12 1.60
CA GLU A 43 8.22 -42.40 1.05
C GLU A 43 8.66 -42.33 -0.43
N GLY A 44 9.31 -41.22 -0.82
CA GLY A 44 9.79 -41.02 -2.19
C GLY A 44 8.71 -40.71 -3.23
N VAL A 45 7.44 -40.56 -2.83
CA VAL A 45 6.39 -39.99 -3.68
C VAL A 45 6.09 -38.55 -3.30
N TRP A 46 5.57 -37.78 -4.26
CA TRP A 46 5.23 -36.38 -4.05
C TRP A 46 4.01 -35.95 -4.85
N ALA A 47 3.21 -35.02 -4.34
CA ALA A 47 2.13 -34.39 -5.10
C ALA A 47 2.15 -32.88 -4.86
N GLU A 48 1.81 -32.11 -5.89
CA GLU A 48 1.77 -30.66 -5.83
C GLU A 48 0.46 -30.12 -6.40
N VAL A 49 -0.05 -29.04 -5.80
CA VAL A 49 -1.16 -28.26 -6.33
C VAL A 49 -0.81 -26.78 -6.32
N GLU A 50 -1.07 -26.11 -7.44
CA GLU A 50 -0.93 -24.66 -7.57
C GLU A 50 -2.31 -24.01 -7.41
N ILE A 51 -2.37 -23.03 -6.50
CA ILE A 51 -3.59 -22.31 -6.17
C ILE A 51 -3.37 -20.80 -6.23
N PHE A 52 -4.46 -20.08 -6.48
CA PHE A 52 -4.60 -18.64 -6.28
C PHE A 52 -5.66 -18.41 -5.22
N ALA A 53 -5.24 -17.97 -4.05
CA ALA A 53 -6.10 -17.80 -2.89
C ALA A 53 -5.97 -16.42 -2.25
N GLY A 54 -6.76 -16.13 -1.22
CA GLY A 54 -6.55 -14.95 -0.38
C GLY A 54 -7.84 -14.36 0.16
N PHE A 55 -7.67 -13.31 0.96
CA PHE A 55 -8.75 -12.65 1.67
C PHE A 55 -9.41 -11.57 0.82
N SER A 56 -10.74 -11.49 0.85
CA SER A 56 -11.49 -10.42 0.19
C SER A 56 -11.19 -9.05 0.80
N GLU A 57 -11.46 -7.96 0.08
CA GLU A 57 -11.23 -6.58 0.58
C GLU A 57 -12.11 -6.19 1.76
N ALA A 58 -13.39 -6.61 1.73
CA ALA A 58 -14.30 -6.53 2.87
C ALA A 58 -13.91 -7.51 3.99
N LYS A 59 -13.08 -8.51 3.64
CA LYS A 59 -12.46 -9.52 4.51
C LYS A 59 -13.44 -10.46 5.20
N GLU A 60 -14.67 -10.47 4.72
CA GLU A 60 -15.68 -11.41 5.20
C GLU A 60 -15.44 -12.82 4.68
N SER A 61 -14.52 -12.99 3.72
CA SER A 61 -14.26 -14.27 3.08
C SER A 61 -12.79 -14.48 2.71
N PHE A 62 -12.40 -15.76 2.67
CA PHE A 62 -11.18 -16.27 2.06
C PHE A 62 -11.58 -17.11 0.85
N SER A 63 -11.07 -16.78 -0.32
CA SER A 63 -11.30 -17.54 -1.56
C SER A 63 -10.09 -18.36 -1.92
N CYS A 64 -10.31 -19.54 -2.50
CA CYS A 64 -9.28 -20.39 -3.07
C CYS A 64 -9.71 -20.82 -4.48
N TYR A 65 -8.85 -20.54 -5.45
CA TYR A 65 -8.97 -20.94 -6.83
C TYR A 65 -7.84 -21.91 -7.14
N THR A 66 -8.14 -23.16 -7.50
CA THR A 66 -7.10 -24.07 -8.00
C THR A 66 -6.77 -23.73 -9.45
N THR A 67 -5.51 -23.89 -9.83
CA THR A 67 -5.06 -23.68 -11.22
C THR A 67 -4.69 -25.00 -11.87
N ARG A 68 -3.83 -25.78 -11.21
CA ARG A 68 -3.25 -27.02 -11.76
C ARG A 68 -2.68 -27.90 -10.67
N TYR A 69 -2.45 -29.18 -10.96
CA TYR A 69 -1.78 -30.13 -10.08
C TYR A 69 -0.78 -30.99 -10.86
N ARG A 70 0.13 -31.63 -10.14
CA ARG A 70 0.97 -32.71 -10.65
C ARG A 70 1.31 -33.69 -9.54
N ALA A 71 1.63 -34.92 -9.90
CA ALA A 71 2.02 -35.98 -8.97
C ALA A 71 3.14 -36.80 -9.60
N LEU A 72 3.97 -37.44 -8.77
CA LEU A 72 5.02 -38.35 -9.23
C LEU A 72 4.45 -39.36 -10.24
N ASP A 73 5.19 -39.60 -11.32
CA ASP A 73 4.83 -40.59 -12.33
C ASP A 73 4.84 -42.01 -11.75
N ASN A 74 3.69 -42.66 -11.77
CA ASN A 74 3.56 -44.10 -11.56
C ASN A 74 2.74 -44.78 -12.68
N GLY A 75 2.48 -44.06 -13.78
CA GLY A 75 1.64 -44.50 -14.89
C GLY A 75 0.13 -44.56 -14.60
N GLY A 76 -0.31 -44.15 -13.40
CA GLY A 76 -1.68 -44.22 -12.93
C GLY A 76 -2.58 -43.08 -13.42
N ARG A 77 -3.88 -43.36 -13.56
CA ARG A 77 -4.94 -42.37 -13.90
C ARG A 77 -6.14 -42.38 -12.96
N HIS A 78 -6.00 -43.10 -11.84
CA HIS A 78 -7.08 -43.36 -10.88
C HIS A 78 -6.70 -42.87 -9.48
N GLY A 79 -5.94 -41.77 -9.41
CA GLY A 79 -5.65 -41.12 -8.14
C GLY A 79 -6.86 -40.33 -7.68
N GLN A 80 -6.90 -40.00 -6.40
CA GLN A 80 -7.87 -39.06 -5.86
C GLN A 80 -7.14 -37.78 -5.43
N LEU A 81 -7.72 -36.63 -5.72
CA LEU A 81 -7.24 -35.34 -5.22
C LEU A 81 -8.39 -34.65 -4.51
N LYS A 82 -8.11 -34.13 -3.32
CA LYS A 82 -9.04 -33.32 -2.55
C LYS A 82 -8.34 -32.06 -2.08
N LEU A 83 -9.00 -30.91 -2.21
CA LEU A 83 -8.59 -29.66 -1.58
C LEU A 83 -9.76 -29.11 -0.77
N ILE A 84 -9.52 -28.83 0.50
CA ILE A 84 -10.51 -28.29 1.44
C ILE A 84 -10.00 -26.94 1.92
N ILE A 85 -10.90 -25.97 2.04
CA ILE A 85 -10.68 -24.72 2.77
C ILE A 85 -11.47 -24.77 4.07
N SER A 86 -10.85 -24.38 5.17
CA SER A 86 -11.49 -24.23 6.46
C SER A 86 -11.10 -22.93 7.14
N SER A 87 -12.00 -22.45 7.99
CA SER A 87 -11.81 -21.29 8.85
C SER A 87 -12.40 -21.58 10.23
N ALA A 88 -12.36 -20.59 11.12
CA ALA A 88 -13.03 -20.69 12.42
C ALA A 88 -14.56 -20.88 12.34
N PHE A 89 -15.19 -20.60 11.18
CA PHE A 89 -16.64 -20.61 11.04
C PHE A 89 -17.17 -21.74 10.18
N GLU A 90 -16.43 -22.13 9.14
CA GLU A 90 -16.92 -23.07 8.16
C GLU A 90 -15.78 -23.81 7.47
N GLU A 91 -16.13 -24.96 6.90
CA GLU A 91 -15.26 -25.79 6.09
C GLU A 91 -16.02 -26.12 4.81
N THR A 92 -15.34 -26.01 3.66
CA THR A 92 -15.89 -26.46 2.38
C THR A 92 -14.81 -27.07 1.52
N GLU A 93 -15.21 -28.06 0.75
CA GLU A 93 -14.39 -28.65 -0.29
C GLU A 93 -14.28 -27.69 -1.47
N VAL A 94 -13.05 -27.37 -1.90
CA VAL A 94 -12.78 -26.61 -3.12
C VAL A 94 -12.90 -27.52 -4.33
N VAL A 95 -12.31 -28.71 -4.24
CA VAL A 95 -12.31 -29.71 -5.31
C VAL A 95 -12.17 -31.13 -4.75
N HIS A 96 -12.86 -32.05 -5.39
CA HIS A 96 -12.66 -33.51 -5.28
C HIS A 96 -12.69 -34.09 -6.70
N ILE A 97 -11.63 -34.79 -7.08
CA ILE A 97 -11.58 -35.59 -8.31
C ILE A 97 -11.12 -37.01 -8.01
N ASP A 98 -11.76 -38.01 -8.63
CA ASP A 98 -11.45 -39.44 -8.47
C ASP A 98 -10.62 -40.03 -9.62
N SER A 99 -10.06 -39.18 -10.47
CA SER A 99 -9.27 -39.59 -11.64
C SER A 99 -8.07 -38.67 -11.87
N ALA A 100 -7.36 -38.37 -10.78
CA ALA A 100 -6.12 -37.60 -10.82
C ALA A 100 -5.01 -38.38 -11.55
N ILE A 101 -4.40 -37.72 -12.53
CA ILE A 101 -3.33 -38.26 -13.38
C ILE A 101 -1.99 -38.22 -12.63
N GLN A 102 -1.23 -39.31 -12.69
CA GLN A 102 0.06 -39.50 -12.00
C GLN A 102 1.15 -39.77 -13.05
N ASP A 103 1.52 -38.74 -13.82
CA ASP A 103 2.50 -38.83 -14.94
C ASP A 103 3.66 -37.82 -14.82
N GLY A 104 3.82 -37.17 -13.67
CA GLY A 104 4.84 -36.16 -13.42
C GLY A 104 4.60 -34.80 -14.08
N LYS A 105 3.53 -34.63 -14.87
CA LYS A 105 3.22 -33.39 -15.59
C LYS A 105 2.14 -32.58 -14.91
N TRP A 106 2.13 -31.29 -15.20
CA TRP A 106 1.06 -30.38 -14.78
C TRP A 106 -0.22 -30.65 -15.57
N HIS A 107 -1.34 -30.75 -14.87
CA HIS A 107 -2.69 -30.87 -15.40
C HIS A 107 -3.56 -29.76 -14.86
N ASP A 108 -4.41 -29.18 -15.71
CA ASP A 108 -5.33 -28.12 -15.32
C ASP A 108 -6.34 -28.63 -14.27
N LEU A 109 -6.63 -27.80 -13.28
CA LEU A 109 -7.55 -28.07 -12.19
C LEU A 109 -8.20 -26.75 -11.79
N VAL A 110 -9.26 -26.37 -12.48
CA VAL A 110 -9.88 -25.05 -12.34
C VAL A 110 -11.16 -25.13 -11.53
N TYR A 111 -11.06 -24.85 -10.23
CA TYR A 111 -12.16 -24.82 -9.28
C TYR A 111 -12.04 -23.59 -8.40
N LEU A 112 -13.18 -23.02 -7.99
CA LEU A 112 -13.24 -21.85 -7.12
C LEU A 112 -14.19 -22.16 -5.98
N ASN A 113 -13.74 -21.94 -4.76
CA ASN A 113 -14.64 -21.88 -3.62
C ASN A 113 -14.17 -20.81 -2.62
N ALA A 114 -15.04 -20.42 -1.71
CA ALA A 114 -14.72 -19.44 -0.67
C ALA A 114 -15.39 -19.82 0.64
N VAL A 115 -14.70 -19.48 1.73
CA VAL A 115 -15.25 -19.56 3.08
C VAL A 115 -15.36 -18.20 3.72
N ARG A 116 -16.32 -18.01 4.62
CA ARG A 116 -16.32 -16.95 5.62
C ARG A 116 -15.16 -17.12 6.57
N THR A 117 -14.56 -16.03 7.04
CA THR A 117 -13.37 -16.06 7.91
C THR A 117 -13.49 -15.09 9.08
N ASP A 118 -12.80 -15.41 10.18
CA ASP A 118 -12.66 -14.59 11.38
C ASP A 118 -11.50 -13.59 11.29
N PHE A 119 -10.98 -13.39 10.07
CA PHE A 119 -9.97 -12.39 9.76
C PHE A 119 -8.57 -12.72 10.31
N THR A 120 -8.35 -13.94 10.84
CA THR A 120 -7.05 -14.34 11.41
C THR A 120 -6.24 -15.19 10.44
N PHE A 121 -6.83 -16.27 9.96
CA PHE A 121 -6.24 -17.20 9.01
C PHE A 121 -7.31 -18.02 8.29
N ALA A 122 -6.91 -18.70 7.24
CA ALA A 122 -7.63 -19.80 6.63
C ALA A 122 -6.69 -21.01 6.54
N ASP A 123 -7.23 -22.18 6.79
CA ASP A 123 -6.53 -23.45 6.64
C ASP A 123 -6.92 -24.07 5.29
N LEU A 124 -5.94 -24.67 4.63
CA LEU A 124 -6.04 -25.37 3.37
C LEU A 124 -5.55 -26.79 3.59
N ARG A 125 -6.39 -27.79 3.37
CA ARG A 125 -5.98 -29.19 3.45
C ARG A 125 -5.91 -29.79 2.06
N PHE A 126 -4.71 -30.22 1.67
CA PHE A 126 -4.47 -30.90 0.42
C PHE A 126 -4.28 -32.40 0.69
N VAL A 127 -5.11 -33.21 0.04
CA VAL A 127 -5.04 -34.67 0.09
C VAL A 127 -4.84 -35.20 -1.32
N PHE A 128 -3.87 -36.10 -1.48
CA PHE A 128 -3.65 -36.84 -2.72
C PHE A 128 -3.52 -38.34 -2.44
N VAL A 129 -4.39 -39.14 -3.02
CA VAL A 129 -4.38 -40.60 -2.87
C VAL A 129 -3.84 -41.23 -4.15
N TYR A 130 -2.69 -41.89 -4.03
CA TYR A 130 -2.10 -42.70 -5.09
C TYR A 130 -2.79 -44.06 -5.21
N ASN A 131 -2.99 -44.50 -6.44
CA ASN A 131 -3.36 -45.89 -6.73
C ASN A 131 -2.11 -46.65 -7.18
N ARG A 132 -1.52 -47.47 -6.28
CA ARG A 132 -0.26 -48.21 -6.55
C ARG A 132 -0.44 -49.57 -7.24
N GLY A 133 -1.60 -49.86 -7.86
CA GLY A 133 -1.78 -51.05 -8.71
C GLY A 133 -2.40 -52.27 -8.00
N ILE A 134 -2.04 -53.48 -8.48
CA ILE A 134 -2.81 -54.77 -8.42
C ILE A 134 -3.26 -55.24 -7.02
N TRP A 135 -2.80 -54.61 -5.93
CA TRP A 135 -3.11 -55.01 -4.56
C TRP A 135 -3.87 -53.97 -3.74
N TRP A 136 -4.50 -52.96 -4.37
CA TRP A 136 -5.36 -51.97 -3.70
C TRP A 136 -4.68 -51.21 -2.56
N THR A 137 -3.35 -51.13 -2.56
CA THR A 137 -2.62 -50.34 -1.57
C THR A 137 -2.71 -48.87 -1.98
N TRP A 138 -3.61 -48.16 -1.32
CA TRP A 138 -3.74 -46.72 -1.45
C TRP A 138 -2.66 -46.06 -0.59
N LEU A 139 -1.86 -45.19 -1.20
CA LEU A 139 -0.97 -44.32 -0.44
C LEU A 139 -1.56 -42.93 -0.40
N THR A 140 -1.91 -42.46 0.79
CA THR A 140 -2.47 -41.12 1.00
C THR A 140 -1.35 -40.17 1.41
N LEU A 141 -1.23 -39.08 0.67
CA LEU A 141 -0.53 -37.86 1.07
C LEU A 141 -1.57 -36.89 1.60
N ASP A 142 -1.30 -36.30 2.76
CA ASP A 142 -2.22 -35.40 3.45
C ASP A 142 -1.39 -34.34 4.17
N GLY A 143 -1.78 -33.08 4.02
CA GLY A 143 -1.11 -31.95 4.67
C GLY A 143 -2.02 -30.74 4.78
N ASP A 144 -1.90 -30.05 5.91
CA ASP A 144 -2.57 -28.80 6.20
C ASP A 144 -1.63 -27.61 5.98
N PHE A 145 -2.16 -26.51 5.46
CA PHE A 145 -1.45 -25.27 5.20
C PHE A 145 -2.25 -24.08 5.70
N ARG A 146 -1.61 -23.20 6.46
CA ARG A 146 -2.26 -22.04 7.07
C ARG A 146 -1.86 -20.75 6.37
N ILE A 147 -2.83 -20.07 5.76
CA ILE A 147 -2.63 -18.72 5.21
C ILE A 147 -3.15 -17.70 6.20
N HIS A 148 -2.24 -16.89 6.72
CA HIS A 148 -2.62 -15.80 7.60
C HIS A 148 -3.01 -14.55 6.81
N TYR A 149 -3.98 -13.80 7.36
CA TYR A 149 -4.30 -12.47 6.87
C TYR A 149 -3.18 -11.46 7.23
N GLU A 150 -2.82 -10.59 6.28
CA GLU A 150 -1.80 -9.56 6.45
C GLU A 150 -2.33 -8.24 5.86
N PRO A 151 -2.79 -7.23 6.64
CA PRO A 151 -3.34 -6.02 6.05
C PRO A 151 -2.41 -5.38 4.99
N SER A 152 -2.97 -4.86 3.89
CA SER A 152 -2.17 -4.06 2.94
C SER A 152 -1.54 -2.86 3.66
N PRO A 153 -0.38 -2.33 3.25
CA PRO A 153 0.16 -1.10 3.84
C PRO A 153 -0.82 0.07 3.70
N PRO A 154 -0.86 1.02 4.64
CA PRO A 154 -1.65 2.23 4.46
C PRO A 154 -1.05 3.05 3.32
N VAL A 155 -1.91 3.75 2.57
CA VAL A 155 -1.48 4.74 1.58
C VAL A 155 -1.34 6.07 2.30
N VAL A 156 -0.18 6.71 2.17
CA VAL A 156 0.09 8.00 2.81
C VAL A 156 0.16 9.08 1.74
N TYR A 157 -0.47 10.22 2.00
CA TYR A 157 -0.47 11.40 1.13
C TYR A 157 0.31 12.51 1.84
N PRO A 158 1.65 12.44 1.88
CA PRO A 158 2.43 13.42 2.60
C PRO A 158 2.34 14.79 1.91
N ASN A 159 2.08 15.83 2.68
CA ASN A 159 2.37 17.18 2.21
C ASN A 159 3.90 17.33 2.13
N PRO A 160 4.49 17.64 0.96
CA PRO A 160 5.94 17.81 0.84
C PRO A 160 6.47 18.93 1.75
N ASN A 161 5.60 19.86 2.17
CA ASN A 161 5.93 20.96 3.06
C ASN A 161 5.11 20.97 4.35
N PHE A 162 5.68 21.57 5.40
CA PHE A 162 4.94 21.96 6.59
C PHE A 162 5.43 23.30 7.16
N ALA A 163 4.52 24.19 7.52
CA ALA A 163 4.87 25.49 8.10
C ALA A 163 4.94 25.46 9.64
N SER A 164 4.04 24.68 10.26
CA SER A 164 3.84 24.63 11.70
C SER A 164 3.84 23.19 12.23
N SER A 165 3.79 23.05 13.55
CA SER A 165 3.59 21.78 14.25
C SER A 165 2.34 21.93 15.13
N PRO A 166 1.50 20.89 15.28
CA PRO A 166 1.61 19.56 14.67
C PRO A 166 1.38 19.57 13.15
N ILE A 167 1.98 18.61 12.45
CA ILE A 167 1.66 18.34 11.04
C ILE A 167 0.52 17.32 11.00
N LEU A 168 -0.38 17.48 10.04
CA LEU A 168 -1.47 16.54 9.79
C LEU A 168 -1.11 15.69 8.58
N VAL A 169 -0.82 14.41 8.79
CA VAL A 169 -0.50 13.47 7.71
C VAL A 169 -1.77 12.76 7.28
N SER A 170 -2.26 13.09 6.09
CA SER A 170 -3.40 12.40 5.48
C SER A 170 -2.99 11.00 5.00
N CYS A 171 -3.86 10.04 5.23
CA CYS A 171 -3.67 8.65 4.83
C CYS A 171 -5.00 7.99 4.48
N SER A 172 -4.91 6.82 3.84
CA SER A 172 -6.02 5.89 3.71
C SER A 172 -5.56 4.49 4.07
N GLY A 173 -6.47 3.68 4.59
CA GLY A 173 -6.16 2.34 5.05
C GLY A 173 -7.41 1.49 5.19
N VAL A 174 -7.28 0.43 5.98
CA VAL A 174 -8.38 -0.46 6.29
C VAL A 174 -9.29 0.20 7.32
N PRO A 175 -10.61 0.35 7.08
CA PRO A 175 -11.54 0.90 8.06
C PRO A 175 -11.42 0.22 9.44
N GLY A 176 -11.25 1.01 10.49
CA GLY A 176 -11.03 0.55 11.87
C GLY A 176 -9.62 0.06 12.20
N ALA A 177 -8.67 0.07 11.25
CA ALA A 177 -7.26 -0.21 11.53
C ALA A 177 -6.61 0.95 12.28
N LEU A 178 -5.58 0.66 13.07
CA LEU A 178 -4.71 1.65 13.69
C LEU A 178 -3.52 1.92 12.77
N VAL A 179 -3.44 3.11 12.17
CA VAL A 179 -2.25 3.56 11.43
C VAL A 179 -1.24 4.10 12.42
N GLU A 180 0.00 3.64 12.31
CA GLU A 180 1.13 4.10 13.11
C GLU A 180 2.19 4.71 12.19
N ILE A 181 2.73 5.87 12.58
CA ILE A 181 3.79 6.57 11.85
C ILE A 181 5.10 6.53 12.65
N PHE A 182 6.18 6.19 11.97
CA PHE A 182 7.51 5.98 12.55
C PHE A 182 8.56 6.89 11.95
N ARG A 183 9.47 7.38 12.80
CA ARG A 183 10.73 8.01 12.41
C ARG A 183 11.88 7.10 12.82
N GLY A 184 12.46 6.41 11.84
CA GLY A 184 13.34 5.27 12.15
C GLY A 184 12.52 4.17 12.82
N GLU A 185 12.81 3.89 14.08
CA GLU A 185 12.07 2.91 14.92
C GLU A 185 11.13 3.59 15.93
N GLU A 186 11.22 4.91 16.10
CA GLU A 186 10.40 5.65 17.05
C GLU A 186 9.00 5.89 16.49
N LYS A 187 7.96 5.48 17.21
CA LYS A 187 6.57 5.86 16.89
C LYS A 187 6.34 7.32 17.23
N ILE A 188 5.99 8.13 16.23
CA ILE A 188 5.81 9.59 16.35
C ILE A 188 4.37 10.07 16.17
N GLY A 189 3.45 9.16 15.83
CA GLY A 189 2.03 9.43 15.71
C GLY A 189 1.25 8.15 15.43
N PHE A 190 -0.05 8.18 15.73
CA PHE A 190 -0.99 7.14 15.35
C PHE A 190 -2.40 7.70 15.23
N GLU A 191 -3.25 7.05 14.45
CA GLU A 191 -4.70 7.34 14.39
C GLU A 191 -5.46 6.13 13.85
N TYR A 192 -6.74 6.00 14.21
CA TYR A 192 -7.61 5.01 13.60
C TYR A 192 -8.11 5.45 12.21
N VAL A 193 -8.26 4.48 11.31
CA VAL A 193 -8.87 4.69 10.00
C VAL A 193 -10.39 4.75 10.16
N ASN A 194 -10.99 5.80 9.61
CA ASN A 194 -12.42 6.03 9.60
C ASN A 194 -13.17 4.96 8.78
N ALA A 195 -14.49 4.93 8.92
CA ALA A 195 -15.36 4.01 8.17
C ALA A 195 -15.26 4.18 6.63
N ASP A 196 -14.93 5.39 6.16
CA ASP A 196 -14.73 5.71 4.74
C ASP A 196 -13.32 5.33 4.22
N GLY A 197 -12.47 4.75 5.07
CA GLY A 197 -11.10 4.36 4.73
C GLY A 197 -10.08 5.49 4.84
N SER A 198 -10.48 6.71 5.23
CA SER A 198 -9.57 7.85 5.43
C SER A 198 -8.99 7.90 6.84
N CYS A 199 -7.83 8.51 7.01
CA CYS A 199 -7.25 8.87 8.30
C CYS A 199 -6.44 10.16 8.21
N THR A 200 -6.26 10.83 9.36
CA THR A 200 -5.35 11.97 9.48
C THR A 200 -4.59 11.84 10.79
N VAL A 201 -3.28 11.60 10.70
CA VAL A 201 -2.43 11.37 11.87
C VAL A 201 -1.73 12.67 12.26
N PRO A 202 -1.96 13.22 13.47
CA PRO A 202 -1.20 14.37 13.96
C PRO A 202 0.20 13.93 14.42
N ILE A 203 1.23 14.64 13.96
CA ILE A 203 2.63 14.40 14.35
C ILE A 203 3.23 15.69 14.88
N THR A 204 3.83 15.62 16.07
CA THR A 204 4.58 16.74 16.65
C THR A 204 6.01 16.78 16.12
N VAL A 205 6.43 17.93 15.58
CA VAL A 205 7.77 18.15 15.03
C VAL A 205 8.43 19.33 15.74
N THR A 206 9.56 19.07 16.39
CA THR A 206 10.31 20.12 17.10
C THR A 206 10.76 21.23 16.15
N SER A 207 10.89 22.46 16.66
CA SER A 207 11.17 23.66 15.87
C SER A 207 12.52 23.62 15.15
N ASN A 208 13.50 22.87 15.68
CA ASN A 208 14.82 22.68 15.10
C ASN A 208 14.89 21.61 13.99
N VAL A 209 13.80 20.89 13.72
CA VAL A 209 13.73 19.92 12.62
C VAL A 209 13.24 20.60 11.35
N SER A 210 14.13 20.68 10.36
CA SER A 210 13.85 21.24 9.02
C SER A 210 13.42 20.18 8.00
N THR A 211 13.75 18.91 8.23
CA THR A 211 13.38 17.78 7.38
C THR A 211 12.91 16.63 8.25
N LEU A 212 11.73 16.10 7.95
CA LEU A 212 11.16 14.93 8.61
C LEU A 212 11.06 13.80 7.58
N SER A 213 11.71 12.67 7.88
CA SER A 213 11.54 11.43 7.13
C SER A 213 10.81 10.41 7.99
N PHE A 214 9.77 9.79 7.44
CA PHE A 214 8.91 8.86 8.18
C PHE A 214 8.39 7.72 7.31
N LYS A 215 7.95 6.64 7.95
CA LYS A 215 7.27 5.49 7.34
C LYS A 215 5.96 5.26 8.07
N ALA A 216 5.04 4.51 7.48
CA ALA A 216 3.80 4.11 8.12
C ALA A 216 3.61 2.59 8.07
N ARG A 217 2.79 2.07 8.99
CA ARG A 217 2.17 0.74 8.90
C ARG A 217 0.77 0.83 9.49
N GLN A 218 -0.04 -0.19 9.29
CA GLN A 218 -1.31 -0.30 10.01
C GLN A 218 -1.44 -1.64 10.72
N GLU A 219 -2.11 -1.61 11.86
CA GLU A 219 -2.54 -2.79 12.60
C GLU A 219 -4.05 -2.96 12.45
N TYR A 220 -4.50 -4.14 12.06
CA TYR A 220 -5.91 -4.50 12.04
C TYR A 220 -6.07 -5.86 12.70
N ARG A 221 -6.84 -5.92 13.79
CA ARG A 221 -7.09 -7.15 14.56
C ARG A 221 -5.80 -7.92 14.92
N HIS A 222 -4.82 -7.21 15.49
CA HIS A 222 -3.53 -7.78 15.90
C HIS A 222 -2.63 -8.33 14.77
N ARG A 223 -2.96 -8.00 13.51
CA ARG A 223 -2.12 -8.27 12.35
C ARG A 223 -1.55 -6.96 11.84
N TYR A 224 -0.25 -6.94 11.57
CA TYR A 224 0.44 -5.76 11.02
C TYR A 224 0.57 -5.88 9.52
N SER A 225 0.43 -4.75 8.82
CA SER A 225 0.85 -4.64 7.43
C SER A 225 2.36 -4.61 7.29
N LYS A 226 2.86 -4.79 6.06
CA LYS A 226 4.22 -4.32 5.72
C LYS A 226 4.32 -2.82 5.99
N ILE A 227 5.55 -2.37 6.28
CA ILE A 227 5.86 -0.96 6.43
C ILE A 227 5.94 -0.32 5.03
N THR A 228 5.43 0.91 4.89
CA THR A 228 5.53 1.69 3.65
C THR A 228 6.98 2.05 3.31
N GLU A 229 7.18 2.61 2.12
CA GLU A 229 8.39 3.36 1.82
C GLU A 229 8.55 4.60 2.73
N VAL A 230 9.72 5.23 2.63
CA VAL A 230 10.04 6.45 3.37
C VAL A 230 9.46 7.65 2.64
N PHE A 231 8.68 8.45 3.35
CA PHE A 231 8.24 9.77 2.93
C PHE A 231 9.13 10.84 3.56
N THR A 232 9.38 11.92 2.82
CA THR A 232 10.13 13.08 3.32
C THR A 232 9.31 14.34 3.14
N THR A 233 9.18 15.12 4.22
CA THR A 233 8.60 16.46 4.20
C THR A 233 9.57 17.48 4.79
N ARG A 234 9.50 18.73 4.33
CA ARG A 234 10.41 19.79 4.72
C ARG A 234 9.67 20.96 5.35
N ARG A 235 10.29 21.58 6.34
CA ARG A 235 9.74 22.77 6.98
C ARG A 235 9.83 23.94 5.99
N SER A 236 8.68 24.47 5.60
CA SER A 236 8.60 25.65 4.76
C SER A 236 8.74 26.90 5.62
N LYS A 237 9.73 27.74 5.34
CA LYS A 237 9.94 29.01 6.06
C LYS A 237 10.51 30.06 5.12
N ILE A 238 9.88 31.22 5.06
CA ILE A 238 10.48 32.42 4.45
C ILE A 238 11.54 32.95 5.43
N THR A 239 12.75 33.13 4.94
CA THR A 239 13.90 33.66 5.70
C THR A 239 14.22 35.11 5.35
N PHE A 240 13.76 35.59 4.19
CA PHE A 240 13.86 36.99 3.81
C PHE A 240 12.74 37.36 2.82
N PRO A 241 12.16 38.58 2.89
CA PRO A 241 12.40 39.59 3.93
C PRO A 241 11.96 39.14 5.32
N GLU A 242 12.54 39.76 6.35
CA GLU A 242 11.99 39.64 7.71
C GLU A 242 10.63 40.33 7.78
N ASN A 243 9.78 39.89 8.71
CA ASN A 243 8.49 40.53 8.92
C ASN A 243 8.66 42.04 9.18
N ASN A 244 7.86 42.88 8.51
CA ASN A 244 7.95 44.35 8.55
C ASN A 244 9.21 44.98 7.94
N SER A 245 9.97 44.24 7.11
CA SER A 245 11.07 44.85 6.36
C SER A 245 10.55 45.89 5.35
N VAL A 246 11.20 47.06 5.30
CA VAL A 246 10.97 48.03 4.23
C VAL A 246 11.88 47.69 3.07
N LEU A 247 11.30 47.23 1.97
CA LEU A 247 12.03 46.91 0.74
C LEU A 247 11.69 47.90 -0.36
N LEU A 248 12.68 48.20 -1.20
CA LEU A 248 12.41 48.85 -2.48
C LEU A 248 11.73 47.84 -3.40
N VAL A 249 10.66 48.25 -4.10
CA VAL A 249 9.87 47.38 -4.99
C VAL A 249 10.75 46.63 -6.01
N LYS A 250 11.77 47.30 -6.54
CA LYS A 250 12.72 46.71 -7.50
C LYS A 250 13.64 45.61 -6.92
N ASP A 251 13.77 45.56 -5.59
CA ASP A 251 14.70 44.68 -4.87
C ASP A 251 13.96 43.60 -4.06
N ILE A 252 12.66 43.39 -4.31
CA ILE A 252 11.88 42.34 -3.65
C ILE A 252 12.38 40.98 -4.13
N VAL A 253 13.18 40.34 -3.28
CA VAL A 253 13.63 38.95 -3.41
C VAL A 253 13.09 38.19 -2.22
N PHE A 254 12.40 37.08 -2.46
CA PHE A 254 12.03 36.15 -1.39
C PHE A 254 13.06 35.03 -1.32
N THR A 255 13.54 34.76 -0.11
CA THR A 255 14.35 33.56 0.17
C THR A 255 13.68 32.74 1.26
N GLY A 256 13.89 31.44 1.21
CA GLY A 256 13.32 30.53 2.21
C GLY A 256 13.84 29.11 2.07
N THR A 257 13.29 28.23 2.89
CA THR A 257 13.44 26.78 2.81
C THR A 257 12.09 26.16 2.46
N ALA A 258 12.08 25.13 1.62
CA ALA A 258 10.91 24.33 1.25
C ALA A 258 11.37 23.01 0.60
N ALA A 259 10.42 22.12 0.31
CA ALA A 259 10.64 20.96 -0.54
C ALA A 259 11.00 21.38 -1.98
N PRO A 260 11.71 20.53 -2.74
CA PRO A 260 11.91 20.74 -4.17
C PRO A 260 10.57 20.99 -4.89
N ASP A 261 10.63 21.80 -5.96
CA ASP A 261 9.48 22.14 -6.82
C ASP A 261 8.31 22.85 -6.10
N THR A 262 8.51 23.32 -4.87
CA THR A 262 7.52 24.13 -4.15
C THR A 262 7.37 25.50 -4.80
N GLN A 263 6.13 25.86 -5.13
CA GLN A 263 5.80 27.18 -5.63
C GLN A 263 5.49 28.14 -4.48
N ILE A 264 5.92 29.38 -4.62
CA ILE A 264 5.60 30.45 -3.67
C ILE A 264 4.60 31.38 -4.35
N LYS A 265 3.43 31.53 -3.74
CA LYS A 265 2.45 32.55 -4.15
C LYS A 265 2.64 33.78 -3.27
N VAL A 266 3.01 34.89 -3.89
CA VAL A 266 3.04 36.20 -3.24
C VAL A 266 1.67 36.85 -3.46
N VAL A 267 1.02 37.27 -2.38
CA VAL A 267 -0.26 37.99 -2.44
C VAL A 267 -0.06 39.40 -1.92
N SER A 268 -0.64 40.37 -2.62
CA SER A 268 -0.76 41.74 -2.14
C SER A 268 -2.01 41.83 -1.25
N ASP A 269 -1.88 42.38 -0.05
CA ASP A 269 -3.04 42.86 0.71
C ASP A 269 -3.45 44.21 0.11
N SER A 270 -4.20 44.16 -0.99
CA SER A 270 -4.80 45.35 -1.59
C SER A 270 -6.07 45.81 -0.86
N ASN A 271 -6.08 45.78 0.48
CA ASN A 271 -6.82 46.78 1.28
C ASN A 271 -5.94 47.96 1.72
N HIS A 272 -4.64 47.95 1.39
CA HIS A 272 -3.89 49.19 1.36
C HIS A 272 -4.38 50.02 0.17
N TYR A 273 -5.30 50.93 0.47
CA TYR A 273 -5.64 52.07 -0.37
C TYR A 273 -4.31 52.74 -0.73
N ASP A 274 -3.87 52.45 -1.94
CA ASP A 274 -2.75 53.07 -2.61
C ASP A 274 -3.15 54.54 -2.86
N ASP A 275 -3.13 55.34 -1.80
CA ASP A 275 -3.14 56.81 -1.90
C ASP A 275 -1.74 57.20 -2.40
N TRP A 276 -1.53 56.95 -3.70
CA TRP A 276 -0.44 57.53 -4.45
C TRP A 276 -0.71 59.02 -4.52
N GLY A 277 -0.26 59.72 -3.46
CA GLY A 277 -0.29 61.17 -3.37
C GLY A 277 0.30 61.77 -4.65
N GLY A 278 -0.59 62.32 -5.47
CA GLY A 278 -0.25 62.84 -6.78
C GLY A 278 -1.42 63.54 -7.45
N GLY A 279 -1.81 64.71 -6.92
CA GLY A 279 -2.42 65.81 -7.68
C GLY A 279 -3.76 65.52 -8.38
N GLY A 280 -4.83 66.16 -7.90
CA GLY A 280 -6.18 65.97 -8.40
C GLY A 280 -6.35 66.11 -9.92
N TYR A 281 -7.08 65.16 -10.50
CA TYR A 281 -8.00 65.45 -11.57
C TYR A 281 -9.33 64.74 -11.29
N ARG A 282 -10.35 65.53 -10.95
CA ARG A 282 -11.74 65.08 -10.82
C ARG A 282 -12.34 65.14 -12.23
N PRO A 283 -12.79 64.02 -12.83
CA PRO A 283 -13.62 64.08 -14.02
C PRO A 283 -14.93 64.82 -13.69
N PRO A 284 -15.46 65.66 -14.60
CA PRO A 284 -16.66 66.46 -14.32
C PRO A 284 -17.97 65.65 -14.18
N ASP A 285 -17.97 64.34 -14.42
CA ASP A 285 -19.19 63.55 -14.59
C ASP A 285 -19.50 62.56 -13.45
N GLY A 286 -18.63 62.43 -12.45
CA GLY A 286 -18.97 61.76 -11.18
C GLY A 286 -19.22 60.25 -11.25
N SER A 287 -18.79 59.54 -12.30
CA SER A 287 -18.92 58.07 -12.36
C SER A 287 -17.73 57.35 -11.73
N LEU A 288 -17.99 56.56 -10.68
CA LEU A 288 -17.05 55.57 -10.14
C LEU A 288 -16.97 54.38 -11.10
N ALA A 289 -15.80 54.13 -11.69
CA ALA A 289 -15.54 52.88 -12.40
C ALA A 289 -15.07 51.82 -11.39
N ASN A 290 -15.86 50.75 -11.25
CA ASN A 290 -15.45 49.53 -10.55
C ASN A 290 -14.38 48.82 -11.38
N ALA A 291 -13.20 48.62 -10.80
CA ALA A 291 -12.13 47.81 -11.37
C ALA A 291 -11.99 46.51 -10.57
N ASP A 292 -12.90 45.56 -10.82
CA ASP A 292 -12.77 44.16 -10.38
C ASP A 292 -12.46 43.31 -11.62
N ASP A 293 -11.19 43.25 -12.03
CA ASP A 293 -10.65 42.08 -12.75
C ASP A 293 -9.11 42.16 -12.85
N GLN A 294 -8.40 41.62 -11.85
CA GLN A 294 -7.00 41.21 -12.05
C GLN A 294 -6.79 39.79 -11.54
N SER A 295 -6.63 38.87 -12.50
CA SER A 295 -6.25 37.48 -12.28
C SER A 295 -4.87 37.39 -11.62
N PRO A 296 -4.68 36.62 -10.53
CA PRO A 296 -3.37 36.42 -9.93
C PRO A 296 -2.47 35.58 -10.84
N SER A 297 -1.22 36.03 -11.05
CA SER A 297 -0.19 35.26 -11.75
C SER A 297 0.30 34.09 -10.87
N GLU A 298 0.13 32.85 -11.33
CA GLU A 298 0.77 31.65 -10.75
C GLU A 298 2.14 31.40 -11.42
N TRP A 299 3.14 31.00 -10.63
CA TRP A 299 4.51 30.79 -11.11
C TRP A 299 5.05 29.43 -10.67
N ALA A 300 5.48 28.62 -11.65
CA ALA A 300 6.15 27.33 -11.43
C ALA A 300 7.67 27.46 -11.60
N CYS A 301 8.46 26.98 -10.64
CA CYS A 301 9.91 26.96 -10.74
C CYS A 301 10.43 25.52 -10.81
N GLY A 302 11.02 25.14 -11.94
CA GLY A 302 11.69 23.86 -12.12
C GLY A 302 13.16 23.93 -11.73
N GLY A 303 13.58 23.09 -10.78
CA GLY A 303 14.98 22.98 -10.39
C GLY A 303 15.29 21.67 -9.65
N LYS A 304 15.96 20.73 -10.33
CA LYS A 304 16.44 19.47 -9.73
C LYS A 304 17.73 19.70 -8.91
N GLY A 305 17.75 19.26 -7.65
CA GLY A 305 18.98 19.05 -6.86
C GLY A 305 18.94 19.59 -5.43
N ALA A 306 19.38 18.77 -4.47
CA ALA A 306 19.31 19.01 -3.03
C ALA A 306 20.08 20.25 -2.55
N ASP A 307 19.49 20.91 -1.54
CA ASP A 307 19.99 22.06 -0.78
C ASP A 307 20.37 23.30 -1.58
N LYS A 308 19.36 24.00 -2.11
CA LYS A 308 19.54 25.37 -2.59
C LYS A 308 18.70 26.36 -1.79
N ILE A 309 19.37 27.43 -1.36
CA ILE A 309 18.77 28.72 -1.02
C ILE A 309 18.10 29.22 -2.30
N TRP A 310 16.78 29.41 -2.26
CA TRP A 310 16.04 29.97 -3.39
C TRP A 310 16.28 31.48 -3.45
N SER A 311 16.63 31.99 -4.63
CA SER A 311 16.67 33.42 -4.93
C SER A 311 15.84 33.63 -6.19
N VAL A 312 14.70 34.31 -6.05
CA VAL A 312 13.95 34.83 -7.21
C VAL A 312 14.55 36.18 -7.53
N ALA A 313 15.50 36.22 -8.47
CA ALA A 313 16.04 37.47 -8.97
C ALA A 313 15.30 37.89 -10.25
N SER A 314 14.89 39.16 -10.26
CA SER A 314 14.49 39.96 -11.43
C SER A 314 13.02 39.88 -11.88
N PHE A 315 12.29 40.93 -11.52
CA PHE A 315 11.14 41.44 -12.25
C PHE A 315 11.59 42.02 -13.61
N LEU A 316 11.01 41.55 -14.71
CA LEU A 316 10.80 42.37 -15.90
C LEU A 316 9.36 42.86 -15.85
N LEU A 317 9.14 44.00 -15.18
CA LEU A 317 7.91 44.76 -15.35
C LEU A 317 7.93 45.26 -16.82
N ASN A 318 6.99 44.79 -17.63
CA ASN A 318 6.64 45.48 -18.87
C ASN A 318 5.94 46.80 -18.49
N CYS A 319 6.73 47.79 -18.07
CA CYS A 319 6.31 49.19 -18.09
C CYS A 319 6.20 49.60 -19.56
N ARG A 320 4.98 49.69 -20.10
CA ARG A 320 4.75 50.56 -21.24
C ARG A 320 4.95 52.00 -20.75
N GLN A 321 6.11 52.56 -21.08
CA GLN A 321 6.27 54.01 -21.20
C GLN A 321 5.19 54.54 -22.14
N LEU A 322 4.28 55.38 -21.65
CA LEU A 322 3.68 56.41 -22.50
C LEU A 322 4.47 57.69 -22.28
N LEU A 323 5.33 58.00 -23.26
CA LEU A 323 5.66 59.38 -23.59
C LEU A 323 4.38 60.05 -24.09
N CYS A 324 3.97 61.14 -23.45
CA CYS A 324 3.26 62.21 -24.12
C CYS A 324 4.00 63.52 -23.83
N LEU A 325 4.77 63.95 -24.83
CA LEU A 325 4.97 65.37 -25.13
C LEU A 325 3.61 65.92 -25.59
N GLY A 326 3.20 67.06 -25.02
CA GLY A 326 1.97 67.78 -25.34
C GLY A 326 1.45 68.54 -24.13
#